data_AF-A0A3N5IMS5-F1
#
_entry.id   AF-A0A3N5IMS5-F1
#
_cell.length_a   1.000
_cell.length_b   1.000
_cell.length_c   1.000
_cell.angle_alpha   90.00
_cell.angle_beta   90.00
_cell.angle_gamma   90.00
#
_symmetry.space_group_name_H-M   'P 1'
#
loop_
_entity.id
_entity.type
_entity.pdbx_description
1 polymer ?
#
loop_
_entity_poly.entity_id
_entity_poly.type
_entity_poly.pdbx_seq_one_letter_code
_entity_poly.pdbx_strand_id
1 'polypeptide(L)'
;MNEIIHYPGAMVWRELREFPGKGEVTVLREEGKGGAKTMIVRLPAGGQIVPHSHVAAVQHYVLEGECETQGKTLGRGAYRFLPKHADVSTIFTKDGVTILMIYDAAFE
;
A
#
# COMPACT_ATOMS: atom_id res chain seq x y z
N MET A 1 -18.42 -12.93 2.96
CA MET A 1 -17.20 -13.03 3.79
C MET A 1 -17.62 -12.95 5.25
N ASN A 2 -16.96 -13.66 6.15
CA ASN A 2 -17.22 -13.53 7.60
C ASN A 2 -16.40 -12.37 8.17
N GLU A 3 -16.68 -11.97 9.41
CA GLU A 3 -15.83 -11.03 10.14
C GLU A 3 -14.39 -11.55 10.23
N ILE A 4 -13.43 -10.64 10.06
CA ILE A 4 -12.01 -10.94 10.14
C ILE A 4 -11.39 -9.95 11.14
N ILE A 5 -10.69 -10.47 12.14
CA ILE A 5 -9.90 -9.69 13.09
C ILE A 5 -8.46 -10.15 12.99
N HIS A 6 -7.57 -9.22 12.66
CA HIS A 6 -6.14 -9.48 12.51
C HIS A 6 -5.34 -8.43 13.28
N TYR A 7 -4.26 -8.87 13.94
CA TYR A 7 -3.33 -8.03 14.65
C TYR A 7 -2.00 -8.01 13.88
N PRO A 8 -1.70 -6.96 13.10
CA PRO A 8 -0.53 -6.95 12.21
C PRO A 8 0.81 -7.20 12.91
N GLY A 9 0.93 -6.84 14.19
CA GLY A 9 2.13 -7.11 15.01
C GLY A 9 2.41 -8.59 15.26
N ALA A 10 1.41 -9.47 15.10
CA ALA A 10 1.54 -10.91 15.25
C ALA A 10 1.54 -11.66 13.91
N MET A 11 1.45 -10.94 12.78
CA MET A 11 1.38 -11.54 11.45
C MET A 11 2.76 -11.68 10.81
N VAL A 12 2.87 -12.63 9.88
CA VAL A 12 4.08 -12.82 9.06
C VAL A 12 4.18 -11.68 8.06
N TRP A 13 5.30 -10.97 8.11
CA TRP A 13 5.73 -10.02 7.09
C TRP A 13 6.43 -10.79 5.97
N ARG A 14 6.12 -10.44 4.72
CA ARG A 14 6.66 -11.12 3.54
C ARG A 14 7.08 -10.10 2.51
N GLU A 15 8.12 -10.41 1.76
CA GLU A 15 8.38 -9.69 0.51
C GLU A 15 7.32 -10.08 -0.53
N LEU A 16 6.65 -9.11 -1.13
CA LEU A 16 5.76 -9.35 -2.27
C LEU A 16 6.52 -9.13 -3.57
N ARG A 17 6.68 -10.18 -4.38
CA ARG A 17 7.28 -10.07 -5.73
C ARG A 17 6.44 -9.19 -6.68
N GLU A 18 5.12 -9.17 -6.47
CA GLU A 18 4.17 -8.40 -7.28
C GLU A 18 4.08 -6.93 -6.83
N PHE A 19 4.68 -6.59 -5.68
CA PHE A 19 4.72 -5.21 -5.22
C PHE A 19 5.80 -4.46 -6.01
N PRO A 20 5.51 -3.27 -6.57
CA PRO A 20 6.45 -2.53 -7.42
C PRO A 20 7.57 -1.84 -6.62
N GLY A 21 8.06 -2.46 -5.55
CA GLY A 21 9.10 -1.92 -4.68
C GLY A 21 9.78 -3.01 -3.87
N LYS A 22 10.84 -2.63 -3.13
CA LYS A 22 11.45 -3.51 -2.13
C LYS A 22 10.88 -3.14 -0.76
N GLY A 23 9.92 -3.93 -0.30
CA GLY A 23 9.24 -3.71 0.96
C GLY A 23 8.64 -4.99 1.51
N GLU A 24 8.36 -4.96 2.80
CA GLU A 24 7.65 -6.02 3.47
C GLU A 24 6.16 -5.69 3.50
N VAL A 25 5.33 -6.72 3.41
CA VAL A 25 3.89 -6.57 3.47
C VAL A 25 3.26 -7.58 4.40
N THR A 26 2.09 -7.22 4.92
CA THR A 26 1.17 -8.18 5.53
C THR A 26 -0.23 -7.94 4.99
N VAL A 27 -0.87 -9.01 4.53
CA VAL A 27 -2.19 -8.96 3.89
C VAL A 27 -3.26 -9.19 4.96
N LEU A 28 -4.15 -8.23 5.13
CA LEU A 28 -5.22 -8.24 6.13
C LEU A 28 -6.53 -8.81 5.57
N ARG A 29 -6.77 -8.63 4.27
CA ARG A 29 -7.94 -9.15 3.55
C ARG A 29 -7.58 -9.36 2.08
N GLU A 30 -8.04 -10.44 1.48
CA GLU A 30 -7.89 -10.72 0.04
C GLU A 30 -9.10 -11.50 -0.49
N GLU A 31 -9.77 -10.97 -1.51
CA GLU A 31 -10.97 -11.58 -2.12
C GLU A 31 -10.64 -12.15 -3.50
N GLY A 32 -9.78 -13.15 -3.56
CA GLY A 32 -9.45 -13.85 -4.82
C GLY A 32 -8.99 -12.94 -5.96
N LYS A 33 -9.02 -13.44 -7.19
CA LYS A 33 -8.54 -12.70 -8.36
C LYS A 33 -9.51 -11.56 -8.68
N GLY A 34 -9.03 -10.30 -8.63
CA GLY A 34 -9.80 -9.11 -9.00
C GLY A 34 -10.74 -8.58 -7.92
N GLY A 35 -10.89 -9.27 -6.79
CA GLY A 35 -11.64 -8.75 -5.66
C GLY A 35 -10.82 -7.77 -4.83
N ALA A 36 -11.44 -7.25 -3.78
CA ALA A 36 -10.82 -6.25 -2.93
C ALA A 36 -9.66 -6.83 -2.10
N LYS A 37 -8.69 -5.99 -1.77
CA LYS A 37 -7.51 -6.38 -0.99
C LYS A 37 -7.15 -5.29 0.01
N THR A 38 -6.73 -5.69 1.20
CA THR A 38 -6.26 -4.77 2.23
C THR A 38 -4.93 -5.28 2.77
N MET A 39 -3.93 -4.42 2.81
CA MET A 39 -2.59 -4.79 3.26
C MET A 39 -1.89 -3.62 3.93
N ILE A 40 -0.93 -3.93 4.79
CA ILE A 40 0.03 -2.94 5.30
C ILE A 40 1.35 -3.20 4.60
N VAL A 41 1.97 -2.11 4.16
CA VAL A 41 3.26 -2.10 3.48
C VAL A 41 4.27 -1.34 4.32
N ARG A 42 5.47 -1.90 4.47
CA ARG A 42 6.63 -1.26 5.09
C ARG A 42 7.73 -1.12 4.05
N LEU A 43 8.11 0.12 3.80
CA LEU A 43 9.31 0.44 3.04
C LEU A 43 10.42 0.79 4.03
N PRO A 44 11.62 0.19 3.91
CA PRO A 44 12.77 0.58 4.72
C PRO A 44 13.27 1.98 4.30
N ALA A 45 14.21 2.53 5.05
CA ALA A 45 14.93 3.75 4.66
C ALA A 45 15.53 3.60 3.24
N GLY A 46 15.39 4.64 2.42
CA GLY A 46 15.74 4.62 1.00
C GLY A 46 14.80 3.79 0.12
N GLY A 47 13.71 3.25 0.68
CA GLY A 47 12.74 2.42 -0.02
C GLY A 47 12.00 3.18 -1.12
N GLN A 48 11.65 2.46 -2.19
CA GLN A 48 10.99 3.03 -3.36
C GLN A 48 9.88 2.11 -3.87
N ILE A 49 8.82 2.74 -4.38
CA ILE A 49 7.82 2.13 -5.25
C ILE A 49 8.00 2.76 -6.63
N VAL A 50 8.29 1.94 -7.63
CA VAL A 50 8.50 2.38 -9.01
C VAL A 50 7.17 2.75 -9.67
N PRO A 51 7.20 3.61 -10.72
CA PRO A 51 5.99 3.97 -11.43
C PRO A 51 5.23 2.75 -11.97
N HIS A 52 3.92 2.75 -11.79
CA HIS A 52 3.01 1.70 -12.26
C HIS A 52 1.58 2.25 -12.33
N SER A 53 0.66 1.53 -12.95
CA SER A 53 -0.75 1.92 -13.03
C SER A 53 -1.63 0.94 -12.26
N HIS A 54 -2.65 1.44 -11.56
CA HIS A 54 -3.57 0.57 -10.84
C HIS A 54 -4.73 0.07 -11.72
N VAL A 55 -5.06 -1.21 -11.59
CA VAL A 55 -6.26 -1.82 -12.22
C VAL A 55 -7.53 -1.63 -11.40
N ALA A 56 -7.41 -1.17 -10.15
CA ALA A 56 -8.50 -0.85 -9.21
C ALA A 56 -8.21 0.50 -8.53
N ALA A 57 -9.21 1.07 -7.86
CA ALA A 57 -8.94 2.22 -6.99
C ALA A 57 -8.14 1.77 -5.75
N VAL A 58 -7.25 2.65 -5.27
CA VAL A 58 -6.37 2.37 -4.14
C VAL A 58 -6.41 3.55 -3.16
N GLN A 59 -6.54 3.23 -1.88
CA GLN A 59 -6.50 4.20 -0.80
C GLN A 59 -5.22 3.98 0.01
N HIS A 60 -4.48 5.05 0.29
CA HIS A 60 -3.31 5.05 1.16
C HIS A 60 -3.64 5.79 2.45
N TYR A 61 -3.21 5.22 3.57
CA TYR A 61 -3.15 5.91 4.85
C TYR A 61 -1.80 5.67 5.51
N VAL A 62 -1.05 6.73 5.76
CA VAL A 62 0.29 6.62 6.36
C VAL A 62 0.16 6.40 7.86
N LEU A 63 0.62 5.24 8.33
CA LEU A 63 0.58 4.87 9.75
C LEU A 63 1.81 5.41 10.50
N GLU A 64 2.99 5.32 9.88
CA GLU A 64 4.28 5.72 10.47
C GLU A 64 5.23 6.22 9.38
N GLY A 65 6.17 7.08 9.76
CA GLY A 65 7.15 7.67 8.84
C GLY A 65 6.52 8.60 7.81
N GLU A 66 7.19 8.75 6.68
CA GLU A 66 6.75 9.61 5.57
C GLU A 66 7.29 9.16 4.22
N CYS A 67 6.60 9.55 3.15
CA CYS A 67 7.06 9.36 1.79
C CYS A 67 6.82 10.58 0.90
N GLU A 68 7.64 10.71 -0.13
CA GLU A 68 7.54 11.74 -1.15
C GLU A 68 6.95 11.15 -2.43
N THR A 69 6.00 11.87 -3.03
CA THR A 69 5.35 11.49 -4.28
C THR A 69 4.73 12.71 -4.95
N GLN A 70 4.93 12.87 -6.26
CA GLN A 70 4.41 14.02 -7.02
C GLN A 70 4.74 15.39 -6.40
N GLY A 71 5.96 15.53 -5.86
CA GLY A 71 6.41 16.77 -5.20
C GLY A 71 5.72 17.07 -3.86
N LYS A 72 4.99 16.11 -3.28
CA LYS A 72 4.34 16.22 -1.97
C LYS A 72 4.95 15.24 -0.99
N THR A 73 5.10 15.68 0.26
CA THR A 73 5.46 14.82 1.39
C THR A 73 4.18 14.38 2.10
N LEU A 74 3.99 13.06 2.22
CA LEU A 74 2.88 12.42 2.91
C LEU A 74 3.43 11.76 4.18
N GLY A 75 3.26 12.44 5.31
CA GLY A 75 3.63 11.92 6.63
C GLY A 75 2.48 11.19 7.33
N ARG A 76 2.74 10.69 8.54
CA ARG A 76 1.74 10.03 9.39
C ARG A 76 0.40 10.77 9.43
N GLY A 77 -0.68 10.04 9.19
CA GLY A 77 -2.05 10.55 9.14
C GLY A 77 -2.48 11.07 7.76
N ALA A 78 -1.57 11.17 6.79
CA ALA A 78 -1.93 11.52 5.43
C ALA A 78 -2.77 10.41 4.79
N TYR A 79 -3.94 10.80 4.31
CA TYR A 79 -4.79 9.99 3.44
C TYR A 79 -4.62 10.41 1.98
N ARG A 80 -4.55 9.43 1.08
CA ARG A 80 -4.55 9.67 -0.37
C ARG A 80 -5.44 8.66 -1.05
N PHE A 81 -6.32 9.15 -1.92
CA PHE A 81 -7.09 8.33 -2.85
C PHE A 81 -6.43 8.33 -4.23
N LEU A 82 -6.31 7.16 -4.82
CA LEU A 82 -5.83 6.93 -6.18
C LEU A 82 -6.96 6.26 -6.98
N PRO A 83 -7.56 6.94 -7.98
CA PRO A 83 -8.62 6.34 -8.76
C PRO A 83 -8.12 5.17 -9.62
N LYS A 84 -9.05 4.31 -10.06
CA LYS A 84 -8.78 3.26 -11.04
C LYS A 84 -8.09 3.87 -12.28
N HIS A 85 -7.08 3.18 -12.82
CA HIS A 85 -6.26 3.63 -13.95
C HIS A 85 -5.42 4.90 -13.69
N ALA A 86 -5.30 5.36 -12.45
CA ALA A 86 -4.33 6.39 -12.12
C ALA A 86 -2.91 5.87 -12.32
N ASP A 87 -2.07 6.68 -12.95
CA ASP A 87 -0.63 6.47 -12.97
C ASP A 87 -0.04 6.87 -11.61
N VAL A 88 0.61 5.89 -10.98
CA VAL A 88 1.34 6.08 -9.74
C VAL A 88 2.74 6.51 -10.11
N SER A 89 3.07 7.75 -9.75
CA SER A 89 4.44 8.27 -9.83
C SER A 89 5.31 7.59 -8.77
N THR A 90 6.64 7.71 -8.87
CA THR A 90 7.54 7.20 -7.85
C THR A 90 7.11 7.63 -6.45
N ILE A 91 7.10 6.67 -5.53
CA ILE A 91 6.97 6.91 -4.10
C ILE A 91 8.33 6.60 -3.50
N PHE A 92 8.95 7.58 -2.84
CA PHE A 92 10.25 7.43 -2.19
C PHE A 92 10.10 7.69 -0.70
N THR A 93 10.84 6.97 0.13
CA THR A 93 10.98 7.31 1.55
C THR A 93 12.44 7.43 1.92
N LYS A 94 12.79 8.52 2.60
CA LYS A 94 14.15 8.74 3.09
C LYS A 94 14.44 7.85 4.30
N ASP A 95 13.59 7.91 5.31
CA ASP A 95 13.82 7.28 6.62
C ASP A 95 12.94 6.04 6.88
N GLY A 96 12.06 5.69 5.94
CA GLY A 96 11.12 4.56 6.04
C GLY A 96 9.67 5.03 6.19
N VAL A 97 8.74 4.19 5.75
CA VAL A 97 7.29 4.46 5.85
C VAL A 97 6.49 3.17 6.02
N THR A 98 5.45 3.24 6.86
CA THR A 98 4.43 2.20 7.00
C THR A 98 3.10 2.73 6.49
N ILE A 99 2.49 2.06 5.50
CA ILE A 99 1.29 2.52 4.80
C ILE A 99 0.22 1.42 4.84
N LEU A 100 -1.00 1.76 5.26
CA LEU A 100 -2.18 0.95 4.99
C LEU A 100 -2.64 1.21 3.55
N MET A 101 -2.74 0.14 2.75
CA MET A 101 -3.24 0.17 1.39
C MET A 101 -4.54 -0.62 1.30
N ILE A 102 -5.59 0.02 0.78
CA ILE A 102 -6.90 -0.59 0.55
C ILE A 102 -7.18 -0.52 -0.95
N TYR A 103 -7.27 -1.69 -1.57
CA TYR A 103 -7.67 -1.87 -2.96
C TYR A 103 -9.15 -2.21 -2.98
N ASP A 104 -9.90 -1.43 -3.76
CA ASP A 104 -11.28 -1.78 -4.08
C ASP A 104 -11.30 -2.97 -5.06
N ALA A 105 -12.45 -3.62 -5.19
CA ALA A 105 -12.61 -4.65 -6.22
C ALA A 105 -12.46 -4.02 -7.62
N ALA A 106 -11.82 -4.74 -8.54
CA ALA A 106 -11.61 -4.26 -9.91
C ALA A 106 -12.84 -4.46 -10.82
N PHE A 107 -13.82 -5.23 -10.35
CA PHE A 107 -15.08 -5.54 -11.05
C PHE A 107 -16.09 -4.38 -10.96
N GLU A 108 -16.96 -4.30 -11.96
CA GLU A 108 -18.21 -3.51 -11.92
C GLU A 108 -19.36 -4.37 -11.36
#